data_AF-A0AAW7VYL8-F1
#
_entry.id   AF-A0AAW7VYL8-F1
#
_cell.length_a   1.000
_cell.length_b   1.000
_cell.length_c   1.000
_cell.angle_alpha   90.00
_cell.angle_beta   90.00
_cell.angle_gamma   90.00
#
_symmetry.space_group_name_H-M   'P 1'
#
loop_
_entity.id
_entity.type
_entity.pdbx_description
1 polymer ?
#
loop_
_entity_poly.entity_id
_entity_poly.type
_entity_poly.pdbx_seq_one_letter_code
_entity_poly.pdbx_strand_id
1 'polypeptide(L)'
;MSKQALWLQRALLRPVWTIIALGVIAFTIEVCQQWPEFFFPGHAIGEVVRNLAYALIGAVLFNWILIEIPAQRRRRIAYPRHRLAFQLLVQSGAHMLAYYRGAAHLLDAETRTLDAWNRETIEACVYSIYEKVPAIVDERRQLLAVHIMGLQAALDGLEAATEFLDPDVAMALALFPAAKGFQQLQPPEASDPQPWQREAHIAWELLEGSRRLYQALQANAPQIDLEVEEGVVSFSYGSTWHVNLSDLVR
;
A
#
# COMPACT_ATOMS: atom_id res chain seq x y z
N MET A 1 -5.30 -22.64 -2.57
CA MET A 1 -6.34 -21.77 -3.14
C MET A 1 -5.75 -20.39 -3.34
N SER A 2 -5.90 -19.79 -4.53
CA SER A 2 -5.39 -18.43 -4.78
C SER A 2 -6.14 -17.41 -3.91
N LYS A 3 -5.47 -16.34 -3.46
CA LYS A 3 -6.10 -15.24 -2.70
C LYS A 3 -7.32 -14.65 -3.45
N GLN A 4 -7.27 -14.68 -4.79
CA GLN A 4 -8.38 -14.32 -5.68
C GLN A 4 -9.63 -15.18 -5.47
N ALA A 5 -9.48 -16.50 -5.35
CA ALA A 5 -10.60 -17.41 -5.10
C ALA A 5 -11.27 -17.08 -3.74
N LEU A 6 -10.48 -16.78 -2.71
CA LEU A 6 -10.98 -16.47 -1.37
C LEU A 6 -11.70 -15.10 -1.31
N TRP A 7 -11.24 -14.12 -2.09
CA TRP A 7 -11.83 -12.78 -2.16
C TRP A 7 -13.14 -12.76 -2.97
N LEU A 8 -13.16 -13.41 -4.15
CA LEU A 8 -14.39 -13.64 -4.93
C LEU A 8 -15.42 -14.44 -4.13
N GLN A 9 -14.97 -15.45 -3.38
CA GLN A 9 -15.82 -16.24 -2.49
C GLN A 9 -16.45 -15.38 -1.39
N ARG A 10 -15.70 -14.47 -0.75
CA ARG A 10 -16.25 -13.60 0.30
C ARG A 10 -17.17 -12.51 -0.23
N ALA A 11 -16.83 -11.87 -1.34
CA ALA A 11 -17.59 -10.74 -1.87
C ALA A 11 -18.87 -11.15 -2.64
N LEU A 12 -18.90 -12.37 -3.21
CA LEU A 12 -20.08 -12.87 -3.92
C LEU A 12 -20.88 -13.86 -3.06
N LEU A 13 -20.24 -14.77 -2.33
CA LEU A 13 -20.98 -15.83 -1.63
C LEU A 13 -21.53 -15.38 -0.28
N ARG A 14 -20.90 -14.44 0.44
CA ARG A 14 -21.50 -13.95 1.70
C ARG A 14 -22.88 -13.32 1.49
N PRO A 15 -23.07 -12.31 0.62
CA PRO A 15 -24.40 -11.73 0.44
C PRO A 15 -25.40 -12.76 -0.09
N VAL A 16 -24.98 -13.66 -0.98
CA VAL A 16 -25.81 -14.76 -1.48
C VAL A 16 -26.25 -15.71 -0.37
N TRP A 17 -25.34 -16.17 0.49
CA TRP A 17 -25.68 -17.04 1.62
C TRP A 17 -26.57 -16.34 2.65
N THR A 18 -26.34 -15.05 2.91
CA THR A 18 -27.21 -14.26 3.79
C THR A 18 -28.62 -14.13 3.22
N ILE A 19 -28.75 -13.87 1.91
CA ILE A 19 -30.05 -13.81 1.22
C ILE A 19 -30.75 -15.18 1.26
N ILE A 20 -30.03 -16.27 0.99
CA ILE A 20 -30.58 -17.63 1.06
C ILE A 20 -31.04 -17.95 2.48
N ALA A 21 -30.23 -17.68 3.51
CA ALA A 21 -30.59 -17.94 4.90
C ALA A 21 -31.83 -17.16 5.34
N LEU A 22 -31.89 -15.86 5.01
CA LEU A 22 -33.07 -15.03 5.31
C LEU A 22 -34.30 -15.48 4.51
N GLY A 23 -34.12 -15.91 3.26
CA GLY A 23 -35.17 -16.47 2.42
C GLY A 23 -35.73 -17.78 2.98
N VAL A 24 -34.86 -18.67 3.48
CA VAL A 24 -35.27 -19.91 4.16
C VAL A 24 -36.04 -19.61 5.44
N ILE A 25 -35.60 -18.62 6.24
CA ILE A 25 -36.33 -18.17 7.44
C ILE A 25 -37.72 -17.66 7.05
N ALA A 26 -37.81 -16.74 6.09
CA ALA A 26 -39.08 -16.19 5.61
C ALA A 26 -40.03 -17.29 5.09
N PHE A 27 -39.51 -18.20 4.26
CA PHE A 27 -40.28 -19.30 3.69
C PHE A 27 -40.77 -20.28 4.75
N THR A 28 -39.90 -20.65 5.71
CA THR A 28 -40.27 -21.55 6.81
C THR A 28 -41.40 -20.96 7.65
N ILE A 29 -41.33 -19.67 7.94
CA ILE A 29 -42.37 -18.95 8.67
C ILE A 29 -43.68 -18.91 7.88
N GLU A 30 -43.60 -18.66 6.58
CA GLU A 30 -44.78 -18.64 5.70
C GLU A 30 -45.47 -20.01 5.63
N VAL A 31 -44.70 -21.10 5.56
CA VAL A 31 -45.24 -22.47 5.62
C VAL A 31 -45.86 -22.76 7.00
N CYS A 32 -45.20 -22.36 8.09
CA CYS A 32 -45.74 -22.52 9.45
C CYS A 32 -47.03 -21.71 9.67
N GLN A 33 -47.19 -20.56 9.02
CA GLN A 33 -48.41 -19.76 9.07
C GLN A 33 -49.59 -20.40 8.33
N GLN A 34 -49.34 -21.25 7.32
CA GLN A 34 -50.39 -21.98 6.61
C GLN A 34 -51.01 -23.12 7.44
N TRP A 35 -50.39 -23.51 8.55
CA TRP A 35 -50.84 -24.58 9.46
C TRP A 35 -51.13 -24.02 10.86
N PRO A 36 -52.18 -23.19 11.00
CA PRO A 36 -52.45 -22.42 12.22
C PRO A 36 -52.73 -23.29 13.45
N GLU A 37 -53.14 -24.54 13.26
CA GLU A 37 -53.42 -25.53 14.31
C GLU A 37 -52.23 -25.80 15.24
N PHE A 38 -51.00 -25.57 14.76
CA PHE A 38 -49.77 -25.79 15.53
C PHE A 38 -49.13 -24.50 16.09
N PHE A 39 -49.59 -23.30 15.71
CA PHE A 39 -48.95 -22.01 16.02
C PHE A 39 -49.94 -20.86 16.31
N PHE A 40 -50.76 -20.99 17.35
CA PHE A 40 -51.80 -20.00 17.72
C PHE A 40 -51.31 -18.57 18.05
N PRO A 41 -50.21 -18.33 18.81
CA PRO A 41 -49.62 -16.99 18.97
C PRO A 41 -48.57 -16.67 17.90
N GLY A 42 -48.22 -17.64 17.05
CA GLY A 42 -47.13 -17.56 16.08
C GLY A 42 -47.46 -16.74 14.83
N HIS A 43 -48.73 -16.43 14.59
CA HIS A 43 -49.14 -15.67 13.40
C HIS A 43 -48.53 -14.26 13.40
N ALA A 44 -48.78 -13.46 14.45
CA ALA A 44 -48.27 -12.10 14.55
C ALA A 44 -46.73 -12.04 14.63
N ILE A 45 -46.11 -12.94 15.40
CA ILE A 45 -44.64 -13.04 15.50
C ILE A 45 -44.05 -13.45 14.15
N GLY A 46 -44.69 -14.39 13.45
CA GLY A 46 -44.29 -14.81 12.12
C GLY A 46 -44.37 -13.68 11.09
N GLU A 47 -45.43 -12.86 11.12
CA GLU A 47 -45.53 -11.72 10.22
C GLU A 47 -44.40 -10.72 10.45
N VAL A 48 -44.08 -10.43 11.72
CA VAL A 48 -42.97 -9.55 12.09
C VAL A 48 -41.64 -10.11 11.59
N VAL A 49 -41.35 -11.39 11.85
CA VAL A 49 -40.07 -12.00 11.46
C VAL A 49 -39.95 -12.12 9.94
N ARG A 50 -41.02 -12.46 9.22
CA ARG A 50 -41.04 -12.49 7.75
C ARG A 50 -40.77 -11.11 7.16
N ASN A 51 -41.47 -10.07 7.65
CA ASN A 51 -41.28 -8.70 7.16
C ASN A 51 -39.87 -8.18 7.48
N LEU A 52 -39.33 -8.51 8.67
CA LEU A 52 -37.96 -8.20 9.04
C LEU A 52 -36.95 -8.91 8.12
N ALA A 53 -37.19 -10.19 7.81
CA ALA A 53 -36.33 -10.94 6.89
C ALA A 53 -36.32 -10.32 5.49
N TYR A 54 -37.47 -9.93 4.94
CA TYR A 54 -37.52 -9.21 3.66
C TYR A 54 -36.84 -7.84 3.71
N ALA A 55 -37.00 -7.08 4.80
CA ALA A 55 -36.32 -5.81 4.98
C ALA A 55 -34.78 -5.98 5.01
N LEU A 56 -34.29 -7.02 5.72
CA LEU A 56 -32.87 -7.35 5.77
C LEU A 56 -32.34 -7.83 4.41
N ILE A 57 -33.11 -8.64 3.67
CA ILE A 57 -32.77 -9.03 2.28
C ILE A 57 -32.64 -7.77 1.41
N GLY A 58 -33.60 -6.85 1.50
CA GLY A 58 -33.56 -5.58 0.80
C GLY A 58 -32.33 -4.75 1.14
N ALA A 59 -31.96 -4.66 2.42
CA ALA A 59 -30.76 -3.94 2.87
C ALA A 59 -29.46 -4.58 2.35
N VAL A 60 -29.37 -5.92 2.37
CA VAL A 60 -28.20 -6.66 1.83
C VAL A 60 -28.07 -6.43 0.32
N LEU A 61 -29.17 -6.54 -0.42
CA LEU A 61 -29.20 -6.28 -1.86
C LEU A 61 -28.83 -4.83 -2.18
N PHE A 62 -29.36 -3.87 -1.42
CA PHE A 62 -29.04 -2.45 -1.58
C PHE A 62 -27.55 -2.18 -1.37
N ASN A 63 -26.97 -2.65 -0.26
CA ASN A 63 -25.54 -2.51 0.02
C ASN A 63 -24.70 -3.19 -1.07
N TRP A 64 -25.06 -4.41 -1.47
CA TRP A 64 -24.29 -5.15 -2.46
C TRP A 64 -24.32 -4.48 -3.85
N ILE A 65 -25.51 -4.11 -4.33
CA ILE A 65 -25.70 -3.57 -5.68
C ILE A 65 -25.24 -2.11 -5.78
N LEU A 66 -25.54 -1.27 -4.79
CA LEU A 66 -25.28 0.17 -4.88
C LEU A 66 -23.94 0.58 -4.29
N ILE A 67 -23.36 -0.21 -3.37
CA ILE A 67 -22.10 0.14 -2.70
C ILE A 67 -20.97 -0.77 -3.18
N GLU A 68 -21.10 -2.09 -2.98
CA GLU A 68 -19.98 -3.01 -3.20
C GLU A 68 -19.63 -3.20 -4.69
N ILE A 69 -20.60 -3.46 -5.56
CA ILE A 69 -20.34 -3.66 -7.00
C ILE A 69 -19.70 -2.40 -7.63
N PRO A 70 -20.23 -1.18 -7.42
CA PRO A 70 -19.61 0.04 -7.95
C PRO A 70 -18.24 0.31 -7.34
N ALA A 71 -18.02 0.05 -6.05
CA ALA A 71 -16.71 0.19 -5.42
C ALA A 71 -15.67 -0.76 -6.05
N GLN A 72 -16.04 -2.03 -6.28
CA GLN A 72 -15.17 -3.00 -6.96
C GLN A 72 -14.84 -2.57 -8.40
N ARG A 73 -15.83 -2.07 -9.15
CA ARG A 73 -15.60 -1.54 -10.50
C ARG A 73 -14.65 -0.36 -10.49
N ARG A 74 -14.83 0.59 -9.55
CA ARG A 74 -13.94 1.75 -9.40
C ARG A 74 -12.51 1.33 -9.08
N ARG A 75 -12.31 0.39 -8.15
CA ARG A 75 -10.99 -0.19 -7.83
C ARG A 75 -10.30 -0.82 -9.04
N ARG A 76 -11.04 -1.63 -9.82
CA ARG A 76 -10.52 -2.26 -11.04
C ARG A 76 -10.02 -1.25 -12.10
N ILE A 77 -10.52 -0.02 -12.06
CA ILE A 77 -10.10 1.05 -12.98
C ILE A 77 -8.99 1.89 -12.35
N ALA A 78 -9.11 2.24 -11.07
CA ALA A 78 -8.17 3.11 -10.37
C ALA A 78 -6.76 2.49 -10.32
N TYR A 79 -6.64 1.22 -9.93
CA TYR A 79 -5.34 0.58 -9.75
C TYR A 79 -4.50 0.50 -11.04
N PRO A 80 -5.01 0.01 -12.19
CA PRO A 80 -4.24 0.03 -13.44
C PRO A 80 -3.93 1.44 -13.94
N ARG A 81 -4.87 2.39 -13.77
CA ARG A 81 -4.69 3.78 -14.22
C ARG A 81 -3.52 4.46 -13.52
N HIS A 82 -3.29 4.13 -12.24
CA HIS A 82 -2.23 4.71 -11.43
C HIS A 82 -1.05 3.75 -11.20
N ARG A 83 -0.92 2.69 -12.00
CA ARG A 83 0.14 1.67 -11.87
C ARG A 83 1.54 2.27 -11.77
N LEU A 84 1.87 3.20 -12.67
CA LEU A 84 3.18 3.86 -12.70
C LEU A 84 3.46 4.66 -11.42
N ALA A 85 2.45 5.36 -10.89
CA ALA A 85 2.59 6.11 -9.65
C ALA A 85 2.86 5.17 -8.46
N PHE A 86 2.11 4.06 -8.37
CA PHE A 86 2.36 3.03 -7.37
C PHE A 86 3.75 2.40 -7.51
N GLN A 87 4.19 2.08 -8.72
CA GLN A 87 5.53 1.54 -8.98
C GLN A 87 6.61 2.49 -8.50
N LEU A 88 6.51 3.78 -8.85
CA LEU A 88 7.48 4.80 -8.45
C LEU A 88 7.56 4.94 -6.91
N LEU A 89 6.42 4.99 -6.21
CA LEU A 89 6.36 5.09 -4.75
C LEU A 89 6.83 3.82 -4.04
N VAL A 90 6.57 2.63 -4.60
CA VAL A 90 7.05 1.36 -4.03
C VAL A 90 8.56 1.21 -4.24
N GLN A 91 9.10 1.66 -5.37
CA GLN A 91 10.52 1.49 -5.68
C GLN A 91 11.41 2.55 -5.02
N SER A 92 10.88 3.71 -4.65
CA SER A 92 11.68 4.83 -4.13
C SER A 92 12.57 4.46 -2.95
N GLY A 93 12.04 3.70 -1.99
CA GLY A 93 12.81 3.21 -0.85
C GLY A 93 13.98 2.31 -1.26
N ALA A 94 13.71 1.34 -2.14
CA ALA A 94 14.74 0.42 -2.64
C ALA A 94 15.78 1.14 -3.52
N HIS A 95 15.37 2.13 -4.31
CA HIS A 95 16.29 3.01 -5.06
C HIS A 95 17.25 3.76 -4.13
N MET A 96 16.75 4.24 -2.99
CA MET A 96 17.59 4.93 -2.03
C MET A 96 18.64 4.01 -1.40
N LEU A 97 18.30 2.75 -1.16
CA LEU A 97 19.24 1.75 -0.63
C LEU A 97 20.23 1.24 -1.68
N ALA A 98 19.79 1.06 -2.92
CA ALA A 98 20.64 0.63 -4.03
C ALA A 98 21.86 1.55 -4.19
N TYR A 99 21.69 2.85 -3.92
CA TYR A 99 22.78 3.82 -3.87
C TYR A 99 23.86 3.46 -2.86
N TYR A 100 23.48 3.24 -1.61
CA TYR A 100 24.44 2.94 -0.55
C TYR A 100 25.09 1.57 -0.74
N ARG A 101 24.36 0.58 -1.27
CA ARG A 101 24.93 -0.71 -1.68
C ARG A 101 25.96 -0.54 -2.78
N GLY A 102 25.64 0.29 -3.76
CA GLY A 102 26.54 0.66 -4.83
C GLY A 102 27.83 1.25 -4.31
N ALA A 103 27.76 2.14 -3.33
CA ALA A 103 28.91 2.75 -2.66
C ALA A 103 29.59 1.83 -1.62
N ALA A 104 28.98 0.70 -1.24
CA ALA A 104 29.52 -0.18 -0.20
C ALA A 104 30.89 -0.78 -0.57
N HIS A 105 31.26 -0.84 -1.86
CA HIS A 105 32.62 -1.22 -2.26
C HIS A 105 33.71 -0.29 -1.71
N LEU A 106 33.37 0.97 -1.41
CA LEU A 106 34.25 1.96 -0.78
C LEU A 106 34.40 1.71 0.73
N LEU A 107 33.53 0.87 1.32
CA LEU A 107 33.53 0.51 2.73
C LEU A 107 34.40 -0.72 3.00
N ASP A 108 34.81 -0.88 4.25
CA ASP A 108 35.60 -2.02 4.70
C ASP A 108 34.74 -3.29 4.76
N ALA A 109 35.37 -4.46 4.74
CA ALA A 109 34.66 -5.74 4.57
C ALA A 109 33.59 -6.00 5.65
N GLU A 110 33.78 -5.51 6.88
CA GLU A 110 32.82 -5.63 7.99
C GLU A 110 31.59 -4.70 7.83
N THR A 111 31.75 -3.56 7.15
CA THR A 111 30.65 -2.61 6.88
C THR A 111 29.88 -2.94 5.61
N ARG A 112 30.39 -3.87 4.77
CA ARG A 112 29.74 -4.30 3.52
C ARG A 112 28.52 -5.18 3.72
N THR A 113 28.41 -5.89 4.84
CA THR A 113 27.33 -6.85 5.11
C THR A 113 26.12 -6.18 5.77
N LEU A 114 25.49 -5.26 5.06
CA LEU A 114 24.22 -4.65 5.49
C LEU A 114 23.05 -5.55 5.01
N ASP A 115 22.87 -6.67 5.70
CA ASP A 115 21.88 -7.68 5.33
C ASP A 115 20.46 -7.32 5.84
N ALA A 116 20.36 -6.48 6.87
CA ALA A 116 19.09 -5.97 7.39
C ALA A 116 19.10 -4.44 7.36
N TRP A 117 18.29 -3.84 6.50
CA TRP A 117 18.13 -2.39 6.38
C TRP A 117 17.13 -1.93 7.42
N ASN A 118 17.64 -1.67 8.62
CA ASN A 118 16.98 -0.93 9.68
C ASN A 118 17.55 0.50 9.72
N ARG A 119 16.99 1.34 10.59
CA ARG A 119 17.39 2.74 10.66
C ARG A 119 18.86 2.90 11.02
N GLU A 120 19.33 2.14 12.01
CA GLU A 120 20.70 2.24 12.52
C GLU A 120 21.74 1.80 11.48
N THR A 121 21.46 0.75 10.71
CA THR A 121 22.36 0.24 9.68
C THR A 121 22.43 1.17 8.47
N ILE A 122 21.32 1.82 8.10
CA ILE A 122 21.33 2.89 7.10
C ILE A 122 22.20 4.03 7.61
N GLU A 123 21.91 4.58 8.80
CA GLU A 123 22.64 5.71 9.37
C GLU A 123 24.15 5.45 9.44
N ALA A 124 24.55 4.27 9.92
CA ALA A 124 25.96 3.86 9.97
C ALA A 124 26.60 3.80 8.58
N CYS A 125 25.89 3.23 7.59
CA CYS A 125 26.38 3.14 6.21
C CYS A 125 26.57 4.52 5.57
N VAL A 126 25.57 5.40 5.67
CA VAL A 126 25.65 6.76 5.13
C VAL A 126 26.78 7.52 5.80
N TYR A 127 26.91 7.41 7.12
CA TYR A 127 28.00 8.05 7.87
C TYR A 127 29.37 7.57 7.39
N SER A 128 29.57 6.26 7.25
CA SER A 128 30.86 5.71 6.78
C SER A 128 31.18 6.10 5.34
N ILE A 129 30.18 6.20 4.46
CA ILE A 129 30.37 6.70 3.08
C ILE A 129 30.77 8.18 3.13
N TYR A 130 30.07 8.99 3.92
CA TYR A 130 30.34 10.41 4.08
C TYR A 130 31.74 10.68 4.62
N GLU A 131 32.18 9.91 5.62
CA GLU A 131 33.53 10.06 6.20
C GLU A 131 34.64 9.80 5.17
N LYS A 132 34.46 8.79 4.30
CA LYS A 132 35.45 8.43 3.28
C LYS A 132 35.38 9.32 2.04
N VAL A 133 34.18 9.64 1.57
CA VAL A 133 33.95 10.41 0.34
C VAL A 133 32.75 11.36 0.51
N PRO A 134 32.96 12.54 1.12
CA PRO A 134 31.87 13.50 1.38
C PRO A 134 31.12 13.93 0.11
N ALA A 135 31.84 14.07 -1.01
CA ALA A 135 31.30 14.50 -2.30
C ALA A 135 30.13 13.64 -2.81
N ILE A 136 30.07 12.35 -2.44
CA ILE A 136 28.99 11.44 -2.83
C ILE A 136 27.63 11.89 -2.27
N VAL A 137 27.62 12.29 -0.99
CA VAL A 137 26.42 12.79 -0.29
C VAL A 137 26.02 14.16 -0.84
N ASP A 138 27.00 15.00 -1.15
CA ASP A 138 26.75 16.34 -1.70
C ASP A 138 26.18 16.30 -3.13
N GLU A 139 26.75 15.47 -4.02
CA GLU A 139 26.24 15.29 -5.39
C GLU A 139 24.82 14.71 -5.41
N ARG A 140 24.53 13.78 -4.50
CA ARG A 140 23.22 13.16 -4.43
C ARG A 140 22.13 14.12 -4.00
N ARG A 141 22.45 15.18 -3.27
CA ARG A 141 21.46 16.17 -2.84
C ARG A 141 20.56 16.67 -3.97
N GLN A 142 21.14 16.96 -5.15
CA GLN A 142 20.39 17.43 -6.30
C GLN A 142 19.51 16.32 -6.90
N LEU A 143 20.05 15.11 -7.01
CA LEU A 143 19.29 13.93 -7.46
C LEU A 143 18.12 13.62 -6.52
N LEU A 144 18.33 13.78 -5.22
CA LEU A 144 17.33 13.58 -4.19
C LEU A 144 16.20 14.61 -4.30
N ALA A 145 16.52 15.87 -4.58
CA ALA A 145 15.52 16.90 -4.81
C ALA A 145 14.63 16.57 -6.02
N VAL A 146 15.23 16.13 -7.14
CA VAL A 146 14.47 15.68 -8.32
C VAL A 146 13.63 14.44 -8.00
N HIS A 147 14.18 13.48 -7.25
CA HIS A 147 13.45 12.30 -6.82
C HIS A 147 12.23 12.65 -5.96
N ILE A 148 12.39 13.53 -4.97
CA ILE A 148 11.30 14.02 -4.12
C ILE A 148 10.22 14.74 -4.94
N MET A 149 10.60 15.53 -5.94
CA MET A 149 9.62 16.15 -6.86
C MET A 149 8.82 15.11 -7.62
N GLY A 150 9.47 14.05 -8.13
CA GLY A 150 8.79 12.94 -8.80
C GLY A 150 7.82 12.19 -7.87
N LEU A 151 8.22 11.97 -6.62
CA LEU A 151 7.36 11.36 -5.60
C LEU A 151 6.14 12.24 -5.29
N GLN A 152 6.35 13.55 -5.14
CA GLN A 152 5.26 14.48 -4.92
C GLN A 152 4.26 14.48 -6.08
N ALA A 153 4.75 14.52 -7.32
CA ALA A 153 3.89 14.46 -8.50
C ALA A 153 3.07 13.16 -8.55
N ALA A 154 3.66 12.03 -8.12
CA ALA A 154 2.94 10.76 -8.01
C ALA A 154 1.88 10.78 -6.91
N LEU A 155 2.18 11.35 -5.75
CA LEU A 155 1.23 11.52 -4.64
C LEU A 155 0.07 12.46 -5.02
N ASP A 156 0.37 13.61 -5.60
CA ASP A 156 -0.63 14.58 -6.09
C ASP A 156 -1.53 13.94 -7.16
N GLY A 157 -0.93 13.17 -8.08
CA GLY A 157 -1.66 12.42 -9.10
C GLY A 157 -2.55 11.30 -8.54
N LEU A 158 -2.29 10.85 -7.31
CA LEU A 158 -3.05 9.83 -6.60
C LEU A 158 -4.09 10.41 -5.63
N GLU A 159 -4.00 11.69 -5.26
CA GLU A 159 -4.85 12.33 -4.26
C GLU A 159 -6.34 12.15 -4.57
N ALA A 160 -6.75 12.51 -5.79
CA ALA A 160 -8.13 12.34 -6.25
C ALA A 160 -8.57 10.87 -6.41
N ALA A 161 -7.62 9.94 -6.48
CA ALA A 161 -7.90 8.52 -6.60
C ALA A 161 -8.06 7.82 -5.24
N THR A 162 -7.61 8.43 -4.14
CA THR A 162 -7.60 7.82 -2.79
C THR A 162 -8.97 7.30 -2.34
N GLU A 163 -10.05 8.02 -2.67
CA GLU A 163 -11.43 7.61 -2.36
C GLU A 163 -11.86 6.30 -3.05
N PHE A 164 -11.18 5.92 -4.13
CA PHE A 164 -11.48 4.73 -4.91
C PHE A 164 -10.57 3.54 -4.58
N LEU A 165 -9.59 3.73 -3.70
CA LEU A 165 -8.65 2.71 -3.28
C LEU A 165 -9.18 1.94 -2.07
N ASP A 166 -8.51 0.84 -1.73
CA ASP A 166 -8.76 0.15 -0.46
C ASP A 166 -8.29 1.02 0.71
N PRO A 167 -9.00 1.01 1.86
CA PRO A 167 -8.68 1.88 3.00
C PRO A 167 -7.22 1.77 3.46
N ASP A 168 -6.66 0.56 3.48
CA ASP A 168 -5.27 0.34 3.88
C ASP A 168 -4.28 0.98 2.90
N VAL A 169 -4.60 0.95 1.60
CA VAL A 169 -3.75 1.58 0.56
C VAL A 169 -3.87 3.09 0.65
N ALA A 170 -5.07 3.62 0.82
CA ALA A 170 -5.29 5.06 1.02
C ALA A 170 -4.57 5.57 2.28
N MET A 171 -4.61 4.80 3.37
CA MET A 171 -3.87 5.10 4.60
C MET A 171 -2.36 5.07 4.36
N ALA A 172 -1.85 4.04 3.67
CA ALA A 172 -0.42 3.94 3.37
C ALA A 172 0.07 5.12 2.50
N LEU A 173 -0.76 5.60 1.56
CA LEU A 173 -0.47 6.80 0.76
C LEU A 173 -0.50 8.08 1.62
N ALA A 174 -1.47 8.22 2.53
CA ALA A 174 -1.57 9.38 3.41
C ALA A 174 -0.39 9.48 4.39
N LEU A 175 0.15 8.34 4.81
CA LEU A 175 1.34 8.23 5.64
C LEU A 175 2.65 8.22 4.83
N PHE A 176 2.57 8.26 3.50
CA PHE A 176 3.75 8.29 2.66
C PHE A 176 4.45 9.65 2.80
N PRO A 177 5.78 9.68 2.92
CA PRO A 177 6.49 10.94 3.07
C PRO A 177 6.26 11.91 1.90
N ALA A 178 5.77 13.12 2.19
CA ALA A 178 5.46 14.15 1.21
C ALA A 178 6.51 15.28 1.18
N ALA A 179 6.59 16.02 0.06
CA ALA A 179 7.58 17.07 -0.16
C ALA A 179 7.56 18.17 0.90
N LYS A 180 6.41 18.51 1.50
CA LYS A 180 6.38 19.49 2.61
C LYS A 180 7.21 19.02 3.82
N GLY A 181 7.24 17.71 4.10
CA GLY A 181 8.10 17.13 5.14
C GLY A 181 9.56 17.07 4.72
N PHE A 182 9.85 16.72 3.46
CA PHE A 182 11.23 16.64 2.97
C PHE A 182 11.91 17.98 2.70
N GLN A 183 11.17 19.01 2.29
CA GLN A 183 11.70 20.36 2.12
C GLN A 183 12.14 20.97 3.45
N GLN A 184 11.44 20.65 4.55
CA GLN A 184 11.88 21.00 5.91
C GLN A 184 13.17 20.28 6.32
N LEU A 185 13.42 19.11 5.73
CA LEU A 185 14.64 18.33 5.94
C LEU A 185 15.79 18.76 5.02
N GLN A 186 15.61 19.66 4.04
CA GLN A 186 16.67 20.12 3.13
C GLN A 186 17.06 21.59 3.37
N PRO A 187 17.70 21.93 4.51
CA PRO A 187 18.18 23.30 4.75
C PRO A 187 19.24 23.70 3.71
N PRO A 188 19.40 24.99 3.39
CA PRO A 188 20.45 25.47 2.47
C PRO A 188 21.83 24.88 2.81
N GLU A 189 22.66 24.60 1.79
CA GLU A 189 23.97 23.94 1.93
C GLU A 189 24.90 24.61 2.95
N ALA A 190 24.90 25.94 3.01
CA ALA A 190 25.67 26.70 3.98
C ALA A 190 25.20 26.54 5.45
N SER A 191 24.09 25.84 5.69
CA SER A 191 23.42 25.73 6.99
C SER A 191 23.14 24.29 7.43
N ASP A 192 23.61 23.28 6.71
CA ASP A 192 23.47 21.88 7.12
C ASP A 192 24.75 21.38 7.81
N PRO A 193 24.79 21.30 9.16
CA PRO A 193 25.97 20.85 9.87
C PRO A 193 26.23 19.34 9.71
N GLN A 194 25.23 18.54 9.31
CA GLN A 194 25.30 17.07 9.27
C GLN A 194 24.51 16.49 8.07
N PRO A 195 24.98 16.73 6.83
CA PRO A 195 24.26 16.36 5.61
C PRO A 195 23.97 14.85 5.48
N TRP A 196 24.83 14.02 6.08
CA TRP A 196 24.69 12.56 6.12
C TRP A 196 23.50 12.10 6.98
N GLN A 197 23.21 12.76 8.11
CA GLN A 197 22.07 12.39 8.98
C GLN A 197 20.76 12.62 8.26
N ARG A 198 20.65 13.78 7.60
CA ARG A 198 19.51 14.11 6.74
C ARG A 198 19.31 13.04 5.68
N GLU A 199 20.37 12.66 4.98
CA GLU A 199 20.25 11.70 3.88
C GLU A 199 19.86 10.30 4.36
N ALA A 200 20.40 9.86 5.51
CA ALA A 200 20.00 8.64 6.16
C ALA A 200 18.52 8.67 6.59
N HIS A 201 18.08 9.78 7.18
CA HIS A 201 16.68 9.96 7.59
C HIS A 201 15.73 9.93 6.39
N ILE A 202 16.04 10.65 5.30
CA ILE A 202 15.22 10.64 4.07
C ILE A 202 15.17 9.23 3.48
N ALA A 203 16.30 8.54 3.40
CA ALA A 203 16.35 7.16 2.89
C ALA A 203 15.50 6.21 3.74
N TRP A 204 15.54 6.34 5.06
CA TRP A 204 14.72 5.54 5.97
C TRP A 204 13.23 5.81 5.80
N GLU A 205 12.81 7.07 5.81
CA GLU A 205 11.39 7.43 5.67
C GLU A 205 10.82 6.94 4.32
N LEU A 206 11.60 7.08 3.24
CA LEU A 206 11.20 6.54 1.93
C LEU A 206 11.12 5.01 1.93
N LEU A 207 12.08 4.32 2.54
CA LEU A 207 12.06 2.86 2.66
C LEU A 207 10.82 2.37 3.40
N GLU A 208 10.54 2.98 4.54
CA GLU A 208 9.43 2.59 5.38
C GLU A 208 8.07 2.94 4.74
N GLY A 209 7.97 4.11 4.09
CA GLY A 209 6.81 4.47 3.27
C GLY A 209 6.55 3.48 2.15
N SER A 210 7.60 3.12 1.39
CA SER A 210 7.55 2.12 0.33
C SER A 210 7.13 0.73 0.84
N ARG A 211 7.65 0.30 2.00
CA ARG A 211 7.28 -0.97 2.66
C ARG A 211 5.81 -1.03 3.00
N ARG A 212 5.29 -0.02 3.70
CA ARG A 212 3.88 0.05 4.09
C ARG A 212 2.96 0.02 2.86
N LEU A 213 3.28 0.81 1.84
CA LEU A 213 2.52 0.84 0.60
C LEU A 213 2.57 -0.52 -0.13
N TYR A 214 3.75 -1.12 -0.24
CA TYR A 214 3.92 -2.43 -0.87
C TYR A 214 3.08 -3.51 -0.16
N GLN A 215 3.13 -3.56 1.17
CA GLN A 215 2.34 -4.51 1.96
C GLN A 215 0.83 -4.30 1.77
N ALA A 216 0.36 -3.04 1.78
CA ALA A 216 -1.03 -2.71 1.55
C ALA A 216 -1.51 -3.13 0.15
N LEU A 217 -0.68 -2.91 -0.88
CA LEU A 217 -0.95 -3.32 -2.26
C LEU A 217 -0.94 -4.84 -2.41
N GLN A 218 0.00 -5.55 -1.80
CA GLN A 218 0.04 -7.01 -1.82
C GLN A 218 -1.16 -7.67 -1.10
N ALA A 219 -1.70 -7.00 -0.07
CA ALA A 219 -2.88 -7.47 0.64
C ALA A 219 -4.18 -7.23 -0.16
N ASN A 220 -4.32 -6.04 -0.75
CA ASN A 220 -5.59 -5.56 -1.30
C ASN A 220 -5.68 -5.57 -2.83
N ALA A 221 -4.55 -5.46 -3.53
CA ALA A 221 -4.48 -5.43 -4.99
C ALA A 221 -3.30 -6.26 -5.55
N PRO A 222 -3.19 -7.56 -5.22
CA PRO A 222 -2.08 -8.42 -5.65
C PRO A 222 -2.00 -8.62 -7.17
N GLN A 223 -3.06 -8.28 -7.91
CA GLN A 223 -3.11 -8.31 -9.37
C GLN A 223 -2.43 -7.12 -10.04
N ILE A 224 -2.07 -6.07 -9.29
CA ILE A 224 -1.22 -5.02 -9.85
C ILE A 224 0.15 -5.64 -10.01
N ASP A 225 0.49 -5.92 -11.26
CA ASP A 225 1.83 -6.29 -11.60
C ASP A 225 2.72 -5.06 -11.39
N LEU A 226 3.39 -4.98 -10.26
CA LEU A 226 4.42 -3.96 -10.07
C LEU A 226 5.64 -4.51 -10.82
N GLU A 227 5.70 -4.25 -12.12
CA GLU A 227 6.92 -4.48 -12.89
C GLU A 227 7.99 -3.62 -12.23
N VAL A 228 8.93 -4.27 -11.58
CA VAL A 228 10.06 -3.58 -10.99
C VAL A 228 11.18 -3.69 -11.99
N GLU A 229 11.43 -2.57 -12.65
CA GLU A 229 12.61 -2.46 -13.48
C GLU A 229 13.82 -2.70 -12.59
N GLU A 230 14.59 -3.74 -12.90
CA GLU A 230 15.97 -3.82 -12.47
C GLU A 230 16.73 -2.69 -13.17
N GLY A 231 16.63 -1.48 -12.60
CA GLY A 231 17.29 -0.30 -13.11
C GLY A 231 18.77 -0.33 -12.78
N VAL A 232 19.62 -0.22 -13.81
CA VAL A 232 21.05 0.01 -13.65
C VAL A 232 21.29 1.52 -13.70
N VAL A 233 21.61 2.13 -12.56
CA VAL A 233 22.11 3.50 -12.53
C VAL A 233 23.63 3.45 -12.51
N SER A 234 24.26 4.01 -13.54
CA SER A 234 25.72 4.12 -13.65
C SER A 234 26.18 5.49 -13.15
N PHE A 235 27.06 5.50 -12.15
CA PHE A 235 27.65 6.72 -11.64
C PHE A 235 28.99 7.02 -12.28
N SER A 236 29.45 8.26 -12.16
CA SER A 236 30.76 8.74 -12.61
C SER A 236 31.94 7.88 -12.13
N TYR A 237 31.76 7.15 -11.03
CA TYR A 237 32.73 6.22 -10.44
C TYR A 237 32.59 4.75 -10.90
N GLY A 238 31.80 4.47 -11.94
CA GLY A 238 31.81 3.16 -12.63
C GLY A 238 31.06 2.02 -11.93
N SER A 239 30.24 2.31 -10.94
CA SER A 239 29.40 1.30 -10.26
C SER A 239 28.02 1.16 -10.91
N THR A 240 27.52 -0.07 -10.99
CA THR A 240 26.18 -0.45 -11.49
C THR A 240 25.34 -1.00 -10.34
N TRP A 241 24.10 -0.55 -10.19
CA TRP A 241 23.27 -0.94 -9.05
C TRP A 241 22.07 -1.77 -9.48
N HIS A 242 21.59 -2.62 -8.57
CA HIS A 242 20.37 -3.40 -8.73
C HIS A 242 19.39 -3.05 -7.63
N VAL A 243 18.16 -2.79 -8.03
CA VAL A 243 17.04 -2.51 -7.14
C VAL A 243 16.49 -3.85 -6.66
N ASN A 244 16.54 -4.12 -5.36
CA ASN A 244 16.11 -5.40 -4.82
C ASN A 244 14.84 -5.23 -3.97
N LEU A 245 13.70 -5.75 -4.44
CA LEU A 245 12.44 -5.67 -3.71
C LEU A 245 12.39 -6.52 -2.45
N SER A 246 13.31 -7.47 -2.25
CA SER A 246 13.38 -8.19 -0.99
C SER A 246 13.61 -7.25 0.20
N ASP A 247 14.10 -6.03 -0.05
CA ASP A 247 14.24 -4.96 0.95
C ASP A 247 12.91 -4.48 1.51
N LEU A 248 11.82 -4.66 0.75
CA LEU A 248 10.47 -4.27 1.12
C LEU A 248 9.71 -5.38 1.86
N VAL A 249 10.25 -6.61 1.86
CA VAL A 249 9.55 -7.81 2.36
C VAL A 249 10.14 -8.31 3.69
N ARG A 250 11.34 -7.85 4.08
CA ARG A 250 12.02 -8.26 5.31
C ARG A 250 11.50 -7.54 6.55
#